data_AF-A0A0Q6YTJ1-F1
#
_entry.id   AF-A0A0Q6YTJ1-F1
#
_cell.length_a   1.000
_cell.length_b   1.000
_cell.length_c   1.000
_cell.angle_alpha   90.00
_cell.angle_beta   90.00
_cell.angle_gamma   90.00
#
_symmetry.space_group_name_H-M   'P 1'
#
loop_
_entity.id
_entity.type
_entity.pdbx_description
1 polymer ?
#
loop_
_entity_poly.entity_id
_entity_poly.type
_entity_poly.pdbx_seq_one_letter_code
_entity_poly.pdbx_strand_id
1 'polypeptide(L)'
;MLVRVIALQNDALARKITEYSNNQNAIKPRDLRSNHAVMTRLQSEMNQKSNEFFFEIKRGEVAPANRITISNEAAGRAMLAIDLLEPWSCHQIYKVFDDKYADIFGRKEVDAARVIFIMRIMWLIEKKLDGIEVRPLAHYALTKYFLASLLSKILRSSEGPRDVMRDPSTLPQERETEFLRKCADIVGTLVIDLNYEVQEKGPAFDYKADLKSPKQVEELSSLLLKSYEKDVARGKAESFAGW
;
A
#
# COMPACT_ATOMS: atom_id res chain seq x y z
N MET A 1 5.09 -37.52 -20.83
CA MET A 1 4.33 -36.29 -21.11
C MET A 1 3.20 -36.67 -22.07
N LEU A 2 1.95 -36.71 -21.59
CA LEU A 2 0.78 -37.09 -22.40
C LEU A 2 0.03 -35.81 -22.78
N VAL A 3 0.08 -35.44 -24.06
CA VAL A 3 -0.70 -34.32 -24.59
C VAL A 3 -1.93 -34.90 -25.28
N ARG A 4 -3.12 -34.55 -24.78
CA ARG A 4 -4.40 -34.83 -25.44
C ARG A 4 -4.80 -33.58 -26.22
N VAL A 5 -4.86 -33.68 -27.54
CA VAL A 5 -5.42 -32.63 -28.40
C VAL A 5 -6.87 -32.99 -28.71
N ILE A 6 -7.80 -32.11 -28.34
CA ILE A 6 -9.22 -32.27 -28.63
C ILE A 6 -9.62 -31.10 -29.54
N ALA A 7 -10.08 -31.41 -30.75
CA ALA A 7 -10.63 -30.42 -31.67
C ALA A 7 -12.09 -30.15 -31.30
N LEU A 8 -12.46 -28.88 -31.09
CA LEU A 8 -13.83 -28.47 -30.76
C LEU A 8 -14.30 -27.41 -31.76
N GLN A 9 -15.58 -27.50 -32.16
CA GLN A 9 -16.22 -26.58 -33.12
C GLN A 9 -16.90 -25.36 -32.45
N ASN A 10 -16.63 -25.09 -31.17
CA ASN A 10 -17.27 -24.00 -30.43
C ASN A 10 -16.28 -23.24 -29.53
N ASP A 11 -15.93 -22.02 -29.94
CA ASP A 11 -14.95 -21.15 -29.27
C ASP A 11 -15.33 -20.77 -27.83
N ALA A 12 -16.63 -20.69 -27.52
CA ALA A 12 -17.08 -20.39 -26.17
C ALA A 12 -16.80 -21.54 -25.20
N LEU A 13 -16.90 -22.78 -25.68
CA LEU A 13 -16.56 -23.98 -24.92
C LEU A 13 -15.04 -24.15 -24.77
N ALA A 14 -14.27 -23.77 -25.80
CA ALA A 14 -12.81 -23.77 -25.76
C ALA A 14 -12.24 -22.81 -24.71
N ARG A 15 -12.83 -21.61 -24.57
CA ARG A 15 -12.44 -20.65 -23.50
C ARG A 15 -12.72 -21.21 -22.11
N LYS A 16 -13.93 -21.75 -21.88
CA LYS A 16 -14.27 -22.41 -20.62
C LYS A 16 -13.31 -23.56 -20.29
N ILE A 17 -13.00 -24.43 -21.26
CA ILE A 17 -12.08 -25.54 -21.04
C ILE A 17 -10.66 -25.04 -20.79
N THR A 18 -10.22 -23.96 -21.42
CA THR A 18 -8.91 -23.34 -21.14
C THR A 18 -8.83 -22.81 -19.70
N GLU A 19 -9.91 -22.21 -19.20
CA GLU A 19 -10.01 -21.74 -17.81
C GLU A 19 -10.07 -22.90 -16.80
N TYR A 20 -10.79 -23.99 -17.11
CA TYR A 20 -10.99 -25.11 -16.19
C TYR A 20 -9.95 -26.25 -16.29
N SER A 21 -9.23 -26.40 -17.41
CA SER A 21 -8.28 -27.50 -17.64
C SER A 21 -6.88 -27.24 -17.06
N ASN A 22 -6.60 -26.03 -16.58
CA ASN A 22 -5.34 -25.69 -15.89
C ASN A 22 -5.44 -25.81 -14.34
N ASN A 23 -6.52 -26.43 -13.86
CA ASN A 23 -6.93 -26.45 -12.46
C ASN A 23 -6.15 -27.44 -11.56
N GLN A 24 -4.81 -27.36 -11.55
CA GLN A 24 -4.04 -27.74 -10.36
C GLN A 24 -3.44 -26.53 -9.63
N ASN A 25 -3.46 -25.34 -10.23
CA ASN A 25 -3.29 -24.07 -9.53
C ASN A 25 -4.20 -23.03 -10.20
N ALA A 26 -5.20 -22.53 -9.49
CA ALA A 26 -6.00 -21.41 -9.99
C ALA A 26 -5.08 -20.24 -10.39
N ILE A 27 -5.21 -19.75 -11.63
CA ILE A 27 -4.45 -18.59 -12.10
C ILE A 27 -4.84 -17.40 -11.23
N LYS A 28 -3.87 -16.74 -10.58
CA LYS A 28 -4.18 -15.63 -9.68
C LYS A 28 -4.51 -14.37 -10.49
N PRO A 29 -5.39 -13.49 -10.00
CA PRO A 29 -5.65 -12.18 -10.60
C PRO A 29 -4.39 -11.39 -10.95
N ARG A 30 -3.39 -11.45 -10.07
CA ARG A 30 -2.06 -10.85 -10.29
C ARG A 30 -1.40 -11.36 -11.56
N ASP A 31 -1.43 -12.68 -11.79
CA ASP A 31 -0.77 -13.32 -12.93
C ASP A 31 -1.42 -12.93 -14.26
N LEU A 32 -2.74 -12.75 -14.28
CA LEU A 32 -3.49 -12.25 -15.44
C LEU A 32 -3.10 -10.80 -15.82
N ARG A 33 -2.70 -9.99 -14.84
CA ARG A 33 -2.35 -8.58 -15.02
C ARG A 33 -0.87 -8.34 -15.29
N SER A 34 -0.01 -9.34 -15.12
CA SER A 34 1.45 -9.16 -15.21
C SER A 34 1.95 -8.60 -16.54
N ASN A 35 1.32 -8.94 -17.67
CA ASN A 35 1.72 -8.45 -19.00
C ASN A 35 0.91 -7.22 -19.45
N HIS A 36 0.04 -6.68 -18.59
CA HIS A 36 -0.78 -5.52 -18.93
C HIS A 36 0.10 -4.28 -19.18
N ALA A 37 -0.30 -3.41 -20.11
CA ALA A 37 0.49 -2.27 -20.57
C ALA A 37 0.96 -1.35 -19.43
N VAL A 38 0.15 -1.20 -18.39
CA VAL A 38 0.50 -0.41 -17.20
C VAL A 38 1.64 -1.03 -16.40
N MET A 39 1.66 -2.36 -16.25
CA MET A 39 2.70 -3.06 -15.49
C MET A 39 4.04 -3.02 -16.22
N THR A 40 4.02 -3.29 -17.53
CA THR A 40 5.22 -3.25 -18.38
C THR A 40 5.78 -1.82 -18.49
N ARG A 41 4.91 -0.80 -18.56
CA ARG A 41 5.32 0.61 -18.46
C ARG A 41 6.03 0.90 -17.13
N LEU A 42 5.42 0.59 -15.99
CA LEU A 42 6.01 0.86 -14.68
C LEU A 42 7.35 0.14 -14.48
N GLN A 43 7.47 -1.11 -14.95
CA GLN A 43 8.73 -1.83 -14.92
C GLN A 43 9.80 -1.18 -15.80
N SER A 44 9.43 -0.75 -17.00
CA SER A 44 10.33 -0.02 -17.91
C SER A 44 10.81 1.29 -17.30
N GLU A 45 9.89 2.09 -16.76
CA GLU A 45 10.21 3.36 -16.08
C GLU A 45 11.13 3.13 -14.87
N MET A 46 10.87 2.10 -14.06
CA MET A 46 11.71 1.74 -12.91
C MET A 46 13.14 1.41 -13.36
N ASN A 47 13.28 0.62 -14.42
CA ASN A 47 14.58 0.25 -14.97
C ASN A 47 15.36 1.43 -15.56
N GLN A 48 14.66 2.44 -16.10
CA GLN A 48 15.28 3.63 -16.67
C GLN A 48 15.65 4.67 -15.60
N LYS A 49 14.81 4.85 -14.59
CA LYS A 49 14.92 5.93 -13.60
C LYS A 49 15.65 5.53 -12.31
N SER A 50 15.75 4.23 -12.02
CA SER A 50 16.33 3.75 -10.75
C SER A 50 17.38 2.67 -10.96
N ASN A 51 18.54 2.89 -10.33
CA ASN A 51 19.57 1.86 -10.14
C ASN A 51 19.40 1.11 -8.82
N GLU A 52 18.50 1.57 -7.94
CA GLU A 52 18.26 1.03 -6.61
C GLU A 52 17.12 0.01 -6.60
N PHE A 53 16.09 0.22 -7.44
CA PHE A 53 14.86 -0.56 -7.37
C PHE A 53 14.58 -1.37 -8.65
N PHE A 54 13.96 -2.52 -8.46
CA PHE A 54 13.41 -3.36 -9.53
C PHE A 54 11.92 -3.60 -9.28
N PHE A 55 11.10 -3.42 -10.30
CA PHE A 55 9.65 -3.64 -10.20
C PHE A 55 9.28 -5.04 -10.68
N GLU A 56 8.94 -5.94 -9.76
CA GLU A 56 8.52 -7.31 -10.05
C GLU A 56 7.04 -7.33 -10.48
N ILE A 57 6.79 -7.68 -11.74
CA ILE A 57 5.42 -7.78 -12.29
C ILE A 57 4.93 -9.23 -12.37
N LYS A 58 5.84 -10.20 -12.50
CA LYS A 58 5.56 -11.64 -12.39
C LYS A 58 6.24 -12.21 -11.15
N ARG A 59 5.54 -13.11 -10.45
CA ARG A 59 6.06 -13.73 -9.24
C ARG A 59 7.34 -14.51 -9.53
N GLY A 60 8.38 -14.24 -8.75
CA GLY A 60 9.67 -14.90 -8.89
C GLY A 60 10.55 -14.35 -10.01
N GLU A 61 10.22 -13.18 -10.58
CA GLU A 61 11.18 -12.47 -11.42
C GLU A 61 12.44 -12.16 -10.61
N VAL A 62 13.58 -12.55 -11.15
CA VAL A 62 14.88 -12.30 -10.52
C VAL A 62 15.26 -10.86 -10.81
N ALA A 63 15.35 -10.06 -9.75
CA ALA A 63 15.86 -8.70 -9.85
C ALA A 63 17.34 -8.72 -10.32
N PRO A 64 17.78 -7.71 -11.08
CA PRO A 64 19.21 -7.49 -11.29
C PRO A 64 19.96 -7.42 -9.96
N ALA A 65 21.22 -7.86 -9.97
CA ALA A 65 22.07 -7.83 -8.77
C ALA A 65 22.10 -6.42 -8.15
N ASN A 66 22.07 -6.37 -6.82
CA ASN A 66 22.10 -5.14 -6.00
C ASN A 66 20.87 -4.21 -6.13
N ARG A 67 19.76 -4.67 -6.71
CA ARG A 67 18.48 -3.91 -6.70
C ARG A 67 17.51 -4.49 -5.68
N ILE A 68 16.82 -3.59 -4.97
CA ILE A 68 15.73 -3.93 -4.06
C ILE A 68 14.46 -4.19 -4.88
N THR A 69 13.85 -5.35 -4.67
CA THR A 69 12.60 -5.71 -5.35
C THR A 69 11.40 -5.03 -4.72
N ILE A 70 10.65 -4.27 -5.51
CA ILE A 70 9.30 -3.82 -5.21
C ILE A 70 8.34 -4.68 -6.04
N SER A 71 7.54 -5.52 -5.39
CA SER A 71 6.52 -6.27 -6.11
C SER A 71 5.32 -5.39 -6.44
N ASN A 72 4.70 -5.63 -7.60
CA ASN A 72 3.45 -4.97 -7.98
C ASN A 72 2.33 -5.23 -6.96
N GLU A 73 2.37 -6.36 -6.26
CA GLU A 73 1.44 -6.67 -5.18
C GLU A 73 1.66 -5.77 -3.96
N ALA A 74 2.91 -5.59 -3.50
CA ALA A 74 3.21 -4.72 -2.38
C ALA A 74 2.84 -3.26 -2.71
N ALA A 75 3.24 -2.78 -3.89
CA ALA A 75 2.91 -1.44 -4.37
C ALA A 75 1.39 -1.24 -4.50
N GLY A 76 0.66 -2.22 -5.04
CA GLY A 76 -0.79 -2.15 -5.20
C GLY A 76 -1.54 -2.08 -3.88
N ARG A 77 -1.14 -2.88 -2.88
CA ARG A 77 -1.73 -2.81 -1.52
C ARG A 77 -1.38 -1.49 -0.83
N ALA A 78 -0.15 -1.00 -0.97
CA ALA A 78 0.25 0.29 -0.42
C ALA A 78 -0.57 1.44 -1.01
N MET A 79 -0.74 1.47 -2.34
CA MET A 79 -1.57 2.47 -3.00
C MET A 79 -3.06 2.32 -2.67
N LEU A 80 -3.59 1.11 -2.48
CA LEU A 80 -4.96 0.91 -2.00
C LEU A 80 -5.17 1.57 -0.62
N ALA A 81 -4.21 1.43 0.28
CA ALA A 81 -4.26 2.04 1.61
C ALA A 81 -4.06 3.57 1.59
N ILE A 82 -3.11 4.05 0.79
CA ILE A 82 -2.68 5.46 0.80
C ILE A 82 -3.53 6.34 -0.12
N ASP A 83 -3.88 5.84 -1.30
CA ASP A 83 -4.56 6.65 -2.33
C ASP A 83 -6.07 6.52 -2.27
N LEU A 84 -6.58 5.30 -2.07
CA LEU A 84 -8.02 5.06 -1.97
C LEU A 84 -8.52 5.06 -0.53
N LEU A 85 -7.61 5.11 0.46
CA LEU A 85 -7.94 5.08 1.88
C LEU A 85 -8.76 3.84 2.27
N GLU A 86 -8.49 2.69 1.64
CA GLU A 86 -9.15 1.41 1.90
C GLU A 86 -8.20 0.37 2.56
N PRO A 87 -7.58 0.68 3.73
CA PRO A 87 -6.63 -0.23 4.36
C PRO A 87 -7.25 -1.59 4.74
N TRP A 88 -8.56 -1.64 5.04
CA TRP A 88 -9.26 -2.89 5.38
C TRP A 88 -9.26 -3.90 4.24
N SER A 89 -9.24 -3.44 2.99
CA SER A 89 -9.23 -4.30 1.79
C SER A 89 -7.83 -4.72 1.37
N CYS A 90 -6.78 -4.23 2.03
CA CYS A 90 -5.39 -4.53 1.68
C CYS A 90 -4.97 -5.97 1.95
N HIS A 91 -5.83 -6.85 2.48
CA HIS A 91 -5.60 -8.29 2.56
C HIS A 91 -6.17 -9.05 1.33
N GLN A 92 -7.07 -8.43 0.58
CA GLN A 92 -7.79 -9.03 -0.54
C GLN A 92 -7.06 -8.77 -1.88
N ILE A 93 -6.32 -9.75 -2.39
CA ILE A 93 -5.53 -9.57 -3.61
C ILE A 93 -6.38 -9.27 -4.85
N TYR A 94 -7.58 -9.85 -4.92
CA TYR A 94 -8.52 -9.60 -6.03
C TYR A 94 -8.99 -8.14 -6.05
N LYS A 95 -9.09 -7.47 -4.88
CA LYS A 95 -9.39 -6.03 -4.84
C LYS A 95 -8.33 -5.24 -5.59
N VAL A 96 -7.06 -5.59 -5.45
CA VAL A 96 -5.94 -4.87 -6.08
C VAL A 96 -5.85 -5.13 -7.58
N PHE A 97 -6.04 -6.37 -8.02
CA PHE A 97 -5.77 -6.78 -9.40
C PHE A 97 -7.01 -6.94 -10.30
N ASP A 98 -8.21 -7.00 -9.71
CA ASP A 98 -9.47 -7.04 -10.43
C ASP A 98 -10.29 -5.77 -10.17
N ASP A 99 -10.89 -5.63 -8.99
CA ASP A 99 -11.90 -4.61 -8.71
C ASP A 99 -11.37 -3.17 -8.81
N LYS A 100 -10.20 -2.89 -8.21
CA LYS A 100 -9.63 -1.55 -8.06
C LYS A 100 -8.39 -1.34 -8.91
N TYR A 101 -8.07 -2.25 -9.84
CA TYR A 101 -6.83 -2.17 -10.61
C TYR A 101 -6.69 -0.84 -11.36
N ALA A 102 -7.76 -0.38 -12.01
CA ALA A 102 -7.77 0.89 -12.73
C ALA A 102 -7.66 2.09 -11.77
N ASP A 103 -8.38 2.06 -10.64
CA ASP A 103 -8.32 3.10 -9.61
C ASP A 103 -6.94 3.18 -8.95
N ILE A 104 -6.22 2.06 -8.84
CA ILE A 104 -4.89 2.00 -8.25
C ILE A 104 -3.83 2.41 -9.27
N PHE A 105 -3.74 1.71 -10.41
CA PHE A 105 -2.61 1.80 -11.35
C PHE A 105 -2.92 2.57 -12.64
N GLY A 106 -4.20 2.75 -12.98
CA GLY A 106 -4.63 3.42 -14.21
C GLY A 106 -4.56 4.95 -14.15
N ARG A 107 -4.27 5.52 -12.98
CA ARG A 107 -4.15 6.97 -12.78
C ARG A 107 -2.85 7.51 -13.38
N LYS A 108 -2.91 8.72 -13.94
CA LYS A 108 -1.80 9.34 -14.69
C LYS A 108 -0.59 9.63 -13.82
N GLU A 109 -0.81 9.98 -12.56
CA GLU A 109 0.23 10.28 -11.59
C GLU A 109 1.00 9.02 -11.13
N VAL A 110 0.52 7.82 -11.45
CA VAL A 110 1.18 6.57 -11.04
C VAL A 110 2.31 6.26 -12.01
N ASP A 111 3.51 6.68 -11.64
CA ASP A 111 4.75 6.38 -12.36
C ASP A 111 5.76 5.67 -11.42
N ALA A 112 6.95 5.33 -11.93
CA ALA A 112 7.97 4.70 -11.10
C ALA A 112 8.40 5.54 -9.88
N ALA A 113 8.48 6.87 -10.00
CA ALA A 113 8.84 7.74 -8.89
C ALA A 113 7.78 7.72 -7.79
N ARG A 114 6.49 7.73 -8.17
CA ARG A 114 5.37 7.54 -7.24
C ARG A 114 5.46 6.20 -6.52
N VAL A 115 5.68 5.11 -7.25
CA VAL A 115 5.79 3.78 -6.63
C VAL A 115 6.93 3.75 -5.60
N ILE A 116 8.10 4.29 -5.93
CA ILE A 116 9.24 4.35 -5.00
C ILE A 116 8.87 5.18 -3.75
N PHE A 117 8.30 6.37 -3.93
CA PHE A 117 7.95 7.25 -2.83
C PHE A 117 6.95 6.61 -1.87
N ILE A 118 5.89 5.97 -2.40
CA ILE A 118 4.91 5.22 -1.62
C ILE A 118 5.58 4.08 -0.85
N MET A 119 6.50 3.35 -1.47
CA MET A 119 7.22 2.27 -0.79
C MET A 119 8.18 2.78 0.29
N ARG A 120 8.83 3.94 0.10
CA ARG A 120 9.64 4.60 1.13
C ARG A 120 8.80 4.96 2.36
N ILE A 121 7.58 5.47 2.17
CA ILE A 121 6.62 5.69 3.26
C ILE A 121 6.29 4.36 3.97
N MET A 122 6.00 3.30 3.22
CA MET A 122 5.68 1.99 3.81
C MET A 122 6.83 1.41 4.64
N TRP A 123 8.07 1.44 4.14
CA TRP A 123 9.23 0.94 4.88
C TRP A 123 9.50 1.75 6.15
N LEU A 124 9.24 3.05 6.11
CA LEU A 124 9.33 3.90 7.29
C LEU A 124 8.26 3.54 8.33
N ILE A 125 7.03 3.27 7.90
CA ILE A 125 5.95 2.81 8.81
C ILE A 125 6.31 1.45 9.41
N GLU A 126 6.85 0.54 8.61
CA GLU A 126 7.28 -0.79 9.08
C GLU A 126 8.32 -0.69 10.22
N LYS A 127 9.26 0.27 10.14
CA LYS A 127 10.22 0.55 11.22
C LYS A 127 9.59 1.09 12.51
N LYS A 128 8.35 1.59 12.46
CA LYS A 128 7.63 2.14 13.63
C LYS A 128 6.69 1.13 14.28
N LEU A 129 6.41 -0.01 13.63
CA LEU A 129 5.50 -1.03 14.16
C LEU A 129 5.98 -1.62 15.49
N ASP A 130 7.29 -1.67 15.74
CA ASP A 130 7.86 -2.16 17.00
C ASP A 130 7.49 -1.30 18.21
N GLY A 131 7.02 -0.06 17.99
CA GLY A 131 6.47 0.79 19.03
C GLY A 131 5.05 0.41 19.47
N ILE A 132 4.36 -0.49 18.77
CA ILE A 132 3.04 -0.98 19.17
C ILE A 132 3.22 -2.02 20.28
N GLU A 133 2.62 -1.76 21.44
CA GLU A 133 2.79 -2.57 22.65
C GLU A 133 2.13 -3.95 22.51
N VAL A 134 0.94 -3.98 21.90
CA VAL A 134 0.22 -5.23 21.62
C VAL A 134 0.87 -5.93 20.41
N ARG A 135 1.85 -6.80 20.67
CA ARG A 135 2.64 -7.50 19.64
C ARG A 135 1.82 -8.24 18.56
N PRO A 136 0.68 -8.89 18.88
CA PRO A 136 -0.15 -9.49 17.83
C PRO A 136 -0.74 -8.46 16.85
N LEU A 137 -1.11 -7.27 17.33
CA LEU A 137 -1.54 -6.15 16.48
C LEU A 137 -0.35 -5.62 15.65
N ALA A 138 0.82 -5.44 16.26
CA ALA A 138 2.02 -4.95 15.58
C ALA A 138 2.39 -5.77 14.34
N HIS A 139 2.32 -7.10 14.45
CA HIS A 139 2.65 -8.04 13.37
C HIS A 139 1.47 -8.38 12.46
N TYR A 140 0.29 -7.82 12.72
CA TYR A 140 -0.87 -8.07 11.86
C TYR A 140 -0.73 -7.29 10.54
N ALA A 141 -0.97 -7.98 9.41
CA ALA A 141 -0.67 -7.45 8.09
C ALA A 141 -1.39 -6.12 7.76
N LEU A 142 -2.61 -5.91 8.29
CA LEU A 142 -3.37 -4.69 8.02
C LEU A 142 -2.91 -3.48 8.83
N THR A 143 -2.15 -3.67 9.91
CA THR A 143 -1.75 -2.58 10.81
C THR A 143 -0.90 -1.53 10.10
N LYS A 144 0.07 -1.94 9.27
CA LYS A 144 0.87 -0.99 8.48
C LYS A 144 0.05 -0.23 7.46
N TYR A 145 -0.94 -0.87 6.83
CA TYR A 145 -1.81 -0.21 5.86
C TYR A 145 -2.77 0.77 6.55
N PHE A 146 -3.26 0.41 7.74
CA PHE A 146 -4.05 1.30 8.58
C PHE A 146 -3.26 2.57 8.95
N LEU A 147 -2.05 2.44 9.49
CA LEU A 147 -1.18 3.58 9.78
C LEU A 147 -0.83 4.39 8.53
N ALA A 148 -0.61 3.74 7.39
CA ALA A 148 -0.36 4.42 6.12
C ALA A 148 -1.56 5.27 5.66
N SER A 149 -2.79 4.78 5.86
CA SER A 149 -4.00 5.53 5.53
C SER A 149 -4.17 6.76 6.43
N LEU A 150 -3.82 6.67 7.71
CA LEU A 150 -3.82 7.80 8.64
C LEU A 150 -2.79 8.86 8.25
N LEU A 151 -1.56 8.45 7.98
CA LEU A 151 -0.52 9.36 7.51
C LEU A 151 -0.96 10.03 6.20
N SER A 152 -1.57 9.30 5.28
CA SER A 152 -2.10 9.88 4.03
C SER A 152 -3.18 10.94 4.30
N LYS A 153 -4.13 10.68 5.23
CA LYS A 153 -5.14 11.67 5.64
C LYS A 153 -4.48 12.93 6.22
N ILE A 154 -3.45 12.78 7.05
CA ILE A 154 -2.68 13.91 7.62
C ILE A 154 -1.94 14.68 6.53
N LEU A 155 -1.17 14.02 5.67
CA LEU A 155 -0.41 14.69 4.60
C LEU A 155 -1.34 15.46 3.65
N ARG A 156 -2.51 14.90 3.34
CA ARG A 156 -3.49 15.55 2.48
C ARG A 156 -4.24 16.70 3.15
N SER A 157 -4.11 16.92 4.47
CA SER A 157 -4.76 18.05 5.13
C SER A 157 -4.05 19.39 4.85
N SER A 158 -2.77 19.35 4.45
CA SER A 158 -1.94 20.52 4.16
C SER A 158 -1.58 20.61 2.66
N GLU A 159 -1.51 21.82 2.10
CA GLU A 159 -1.32 22.02 0.64
C GLU A 159 0.00 21.45 0.11
N GLY A 160 1.15 21.81 0.70
CA GLY A 160 2.47 21.34 0.25
C GLY A 160 2.61 19.81 0.23
N PRO A 161 2.38 19.10 1.35
CA PRO A 161 2.47 17.64 1.36
C PRO A 161 1.39 16.96 0.51
N ARG A 162 0.21 17.57 0.32
CA ARG A 162 -0.81 17.07 -0.61
C ARG A 162 -0.28 17.06 -2.04
N ASP A 163 0.44 18.09 -2.46
CA ASP A 163 1.06 18.16 -3.78
C ASP A 163 2.17 17.12 -3.94
N VAL A 164 3.02 16.94 -2.92
CA VAL A 164 4.02 15.85 -2.88
C VAL A 164 3.37 14.47 -2.98
N MET A 165 2.26 14.25 -2.26
CA MET A 165 1.50 13.00 -2.31
C MET A 165 0.84 12.76 -3.68
N ARG A 166 0.58 13.80 -4.47
CA ARG A 166 0.08 13.69 -5.84
C ARG A 166 1.22 13.46 -6.83
N ASP A 167 2.30 14.20 -6.70
CA ASP A 167 3.47 14.15 -7.57
C ASP A 167 4.75 14.30 -6.75
N PRO A 168 5.44 13.19 -6.41
CA PRO A 168 6.65 13.25 -5.60
C PRO A 168 7.80 14.02 -6.25
N SER A 169 7.75 14.30 -7.56
CA SER A 169 8.77 15.14 -8.21
C SER A 169 8.71 16.60 -7.76
N THR A 170 7.61 17.02 -7.12
CA THR A 170 7.46 18.35 -6.52
C THR A 170 8.26 18.51 -5.22
N LEU A 171 8.74 17.41 -4.62
CA LEU A 171 9.58 17.43 -3.43
C LEU A 171 11.06 17.60 -3.84
N PRO A 172 11.71 18.71 -3.50
CA PRO A 172 13.13 18.88 -3.78
C PRO A 172 13.96 17.80 -3.09
N GLN A 173 14.98 17.28 -3.78
CA GLN A 173 15.80 16.18 -3.28
C GLN A 173 16.46 16.51 -1.93
N GLU A 174 16.83 17.78 -1.71
CA GLU A 174 17.45 18.24 -0.46
C GLU A 174 16.46 18.19 0.72
N ARG A 175 15.16 18.31 0.46
CA ARG A 175 14.09 18.25 1.47
C ARG A 175 13.51 16.85 1.65
N GLU A 176 13.87 15.88 0.82
CA GLU A 176 13.30 14.53 0.90
C GLU A 176 13.57 13.87 2.25
N THR A 177 14.80 13.94 2.73
CA THR A 177 15.18 13.35 4.02
C THR A 177 14.40 13.99 5.18
N GLU A 178 14.22 15.31 5.13
CA GLU A 178 13.44 16.04 6.14
C GLU A 178 11.96 15.65 6.10
N PHE A 179 11.37 15.58 4.89
CA PHE A 179 9.98 15.19 4.68
C PHE A 179 9.71 13.79 5.25
N LEU A 180 10.56 12.81 4.90
CA LEU A 180 10.44 11.45 5.40
C LEU A 180 10.65 11.41 6.92
N ARG A 181 11.59 12.17 7.48
CA ARG A 181 11.76 12.26 8.95
C ARG A 181 10.48 12.76 9.63
N LYS A 182 9.86 13.83 9.13
CA LYS A 182 8.58 14.34 9.66
C LYS A 182 7.47 13.29 9.57
N CYS A 183 7.37 12.55 8.47
CA CYS A 183 6.45 11.40 8.37
C CYS A 183 6.73 10.36 9.46
N ALA A 184 8.00 10.05 9.76
CA ALA A 184 8.39 9.10 10.80
C ALA A 184 7.97 9.56 12.20
N ASP A 185 8.11 10.86 12.47
CA ASP A 185 7.77 11.46 13.75
C ASP A 185 6.25 11.44 13.95
N ILE A 186 5.47 11.80 12.92
CA ILE A 186 4.00 11.71 12.91
C ILE A 186 3.52 10.27 13.14
N VAL A 187 4.09 9.30 12.41
CA VAL A 187 3.73 7.88 12.61
C VAL A 187 4.08 7.42 14.03
N GLY A 188 5.17 7.91 14.61
CA GLY A 188 5.52 7.66 16.01
C GLY A 188 4.44 8.15 16.98
N THR A 189 3.94 9.37 16.79
CA THR A 189 2.80 9.90 17.56
C THR A 189 1.55 9.04 17.40
N LEU A 190 1.19 8.68 16.16
CA LEU A 190 0.03 7.82 15.89
C LEU A 190 0.14 6.44 16.55
N VAL A 191 1.34 5.88 16.66
CA VAL A 191 1.58 4.61 17.36
C VAL A 191 1.34 4.75 18.86
N ILE A 192 1.78 5.87 19.46
CA ILE A 192 1.51 6.17 20.88
C ILE A 192 0.01 6.30 21.11
N ASP A 193 -0.70 7.09 20.30
CA ASP A 193 -2.15 7.25 20.39
C ASP A 193 -2.87 5.90 20.21
N LEU A 194 -2.44 5.07 19.25
CA LEU A 194 -3.00 3.75 19.03
C LEU A 194 -2.83 2.85 20.25
N ASN A 195 -1.67 2.88 20.92
CA ASN A 195 -1.47 2.10 22.15
C ASN A 195 -2.48 2.51 23.23
N TYR A 196 -2.72 3.81 23.43
CA TYR A 196 -3.73 4.31 24.37
C TYR A 196 -5.15 3.85 24.00
N GLU A 197 -5.55 3.99 22.75
CA GLU A 197 -6.90 3.57 22.29
C GLU A 197 -7.11 2.06 22.44
N VAL A 198 -6.09 1.26 22.16
CA VAL A 198 -6.15 -0.20 22.33
C VAL A 198 -6.22 -0.57 23.81
N GLN A 199 -5.45 0.11 24.66
CA GLN A 199 -5.48 -0.09 26.10
C GLN A 199 -6.84 0.29 26.70
N GLU A 200 -7.42 1.42 26.27
CA GLU A 200 -8.72 1.92 26.74
C GLU A 200 -9.86 0.96 26.36
N LYS A 201 -9.85 0.44 25.13
CA LYS A 201 -10.83 -0.57 24.69
C LYS A 201 -10.61 -1.94 25.34
N GLY A 202 -9.37 -2.24 25.74
CA GLY A 202 -9.02 -3.47 26.45
C GLY A 202 -9.51 -4.72 25.71
N PRO A 203 -10.18 -5.67 26.38
CA PRO A 203 -10.69 -6.90 25.76
C PRO A 203 -11.70 -6.70 24.62
N ALA A 204 -12.30 -5.51 24.49
CA ALA A 204 -13.27 -5.22 23.43
C ALA A 204 -12.61 -4.91 22.08
N PHE A 205 -11.29 -4.65 22.05
CA PHE A 205 -10.56 -4.40 20.80
C PHE A 205 -10.14 -5.70 20.12
N ASP A 206 -10.80 -6.05 19.02
CA ASP A 206 -10.41 -7.19 18.18
C ASP A 206 -9.74 -6.67 16.91
N TYR A 207 -8.41 -6.52 16.95
CA TYR A 207 -7.64 -6.03 15.81
C TYR A 207 -7.87 -6.82 14.50
N LYS A 208 -8.25 -8.10 14.57
CA LYS A 208 -8.49 -8.90 13.35
C LYS A 208 -9.81 -8.53 12.71
N ALA A 209 -10.86 -8.37 13.50
CA ALA A 209 -12.19 -7.97 13.04
C ALA A 209 -12.25 -6.48 12.73
N ASP A 210 -11.75 -5.64 13.63
CA ASP A 210 -11.83 -4.19 13.57
C ASP A 210 -11.08 -3.65 12.35
N LEU A 211 -9.84 -4.09 12.11
CA LEU A 211 -9.05 -3.64 10.95
C LEU A 211 -9.55 -4.19 9.61
N LYS A 212 -10.50 -5.14 9.60
CA LYS A 212 -11.20 -5.61 8.40
C LYS A 212 -12.53 -4.92 8.15
N SER A 213 -13.04 -4.16 9.13
CA SER A 213 -14.33 -3.48 9.05
C SER A 213 -14.12 -2.01 8.66
N PRO A 214 -14.66 -1.55 7.53
CA PRO A 214 -14.57 -0.14 7.13
C PRO A 214 -15.08 0.81 8.22
N LYS A 215 -16.18 0.44 8.88
CA LYS A 215 -16.78 1.22 9.96
C LYS A 215 -15.82 1.34 11.16
N GLN A 216 -15.26 0.23 11.64
CA GLN A 216 -14.36 0.25 12.79
C GLN A 216 -13.05 0.97 12.49
N VAL A 217 -12.53 0.80 11.26
CA VAL A 217 -11.36 1.56 10.80
C VAL A 217 -11.63 3.06 10.79
N GLU A 218 -12.79 3.52 10.30
CA GLU A 218 -13.11 4.94 10.28
C GLU A 218 -13.36 5.52 11.67
N GLU A 219 -14.01 4.76 12.56
CA GLU A 219 -14.19 5.14 13.96
C GLU A 219 -12.83 5.30 14.66
N LEU A 220 -11.94 4.31 14.56
CA LEU A 220 -10.59 4.40 15.13
C LEU A 220 -9.77 5.50 14.47
N SER A 221 -9.90 5.69 13.15
CA SER A 221 -9.19 6.76 12.45
C SER A 221 -9.56 8.14 12.96
N SER A 222 -10.86 8.36 13.16
CA SER A 222 -11.38 9.64 13.65
C SER A 222 -10.87 9.96 15.05
N LEU A 223 -10.74 8.95 15.92
CA LEU A 223 -10.18 9.11 17.27
C LEU A 223 -8.71 9.51 17.20
N LEU A 224 -7.89 8.77 16.45
CA LEU A 224 -6.46 9.01 16.34
C LEU A 224 -6.14 10.35 15.67
N LEU A 225 -6.85 10.71 14.60
CA LEU A 225 -6.67 12.01 13.95
C LEU A 225 -7.03 13.18 14.88
N LYS A 226 -8.11 13.04 15.66
CA LYS A 226 -8.49 14.04 16.65
C LYS A 226 -7.49 14.15 17.81
N SER A 227 -6.87 13.04 18.23
CA SER A 227 -5.78 13.07 19.22
C SER A 227 -4.57 13.81 18.66
N TYR A 228 -4.13 13.41 17.45
CA TYR A 228 -3.03 14.05 16.73
C TYR A 228 -3.23 15.56 16.56
N GLU A 229 -4.41 16.00 16.09
CA GLU A 229 -4.72 17.42 15.92
C GLU A 229 -4.61 18.22 17.23
N LYS A 230 -5.06 17.65 18.36
CA LYS A 230 -4.92 18.28 19.67
C LYS A 230 -3.45 18.42 20.06
N ASP A 231 -2.63 17.41 19.77
CA ASP A 231 -1.22 17.44 20.13
C ASP A 231 -0.41 18.36 19.23
N VAL A 232 -0.76 18.49 17.95
CA VAL A 232 -0.23 19.56 17.08
C VAL A 232 -0.59 20.93 17.65
N ALA A 233 -1.86 21.17 18.02
CA ALA A 233 -2.30 22.44 18.58
C ALA A 233 -1.61 22.78 19.92
N ARG A 234 -1.14 21.77 20.66
CA ARG A 234 -0.37 21.92 21.91
C ARG A 234 1.14 22.03 21.70
N GLY A 235 1.63 21.93 20.46
CA GLY A 235 3.06 21.89 20.15
C GLY A 235 3.77 20.61 20.61
N LYS A 236 3.02 19.51 20.79
CA LYS A 236 3.53 18.21 21.26
C LYS A 236 3.76 17.18 20.14
N ALA A 237 3.23 17.44 18.95
CA ALA A 237 3.40 16.59 17.78
C ALA A 237 3.99 17.37 16.60
N GLU A 238 4.79 16.67 15.80
CA GLU A 238 5.30 17.20 14.54
C GLU A 238 4.16 17.40 13.54
N SER A 239 4.28 18.40 12.68
CA SER A 239 3.29 18.68 11.64
C SER A 239 3.93 19.20 10.35
N PHE A 240 3.10 19.26 9.32
CA PHE A 240 3.44 19.90 8.04
C PHE A 240 2.81 21.29 7.90
N ALA A 241 2.39 21.92 9.00
CA ALA A 241 1.96 23.31 8.97
C ALA A 241 3.12 24.19 8.46
N GLY A 242 2.90 24.89 7.35
CA GLY A 242 3.90 25.76 6.71
C GLY A 242 4.94 25.05 5.83
N TRP A 243 4.70 23.81 5.41
CA TRP A 243 5.59 23.06 4.50
C TRP A 243 5.58 23.56 3.06
#